data_AF-M4DHF1-F1
#
_entry.id   AF-M4DHF1-F1
#
_cell.length_a   1.000
_cell.length_b   1.000
_cell.length_c   1.000
_cell.angle_alpha   90.00
_cell.angle_beta   90.00
_cell.angle_gamma   90.00
#
_symmetry.space_group_name_H-M   'P 1'
#
loop_
_entity.id
_entity.type
_entity.pdbx_description
1 polymer ?
#
loop_
_entity_poly.entity_id
_entity_poly.type
_entity_poly.pdbx_seq_one_letter_code
_entity_poly.pdbx_strand_id
1 'polypeptide(L)'
;MILTKCLPLIWLSLVTLCAGRTLYQRPGKGVKDDASKQPIQTSRPYNIAHRGSNGEIPEETKAAYLKAIEEGTDFIETDILSSKDGVLICFHDVILDLTTDVASRKEFAGRNRTYDVQGFKIPGFFTFDFTLKELKTLRTKQRYAFRDQQYNGKYPIITFEEFLAIAQDAPRVVGIYPEIKNPVLMNQHVKWPGGKRFEDKVVETLKKHGYGGAYLSKNWLNKPLFIQSFAPSSLVYISNLTDSPKVLLIDDVIRPTQDTNQTYAEITSDAYFTYIKEYVVGIGPWKDTIVPVTNNYMLTPTDLVKRAHAHKLQVHPYTYRNENQFLHFNFSQDPYKEYEYWIKEIGVDGLFTDFTGSLHNYQEWASPLPETSKSTRQLLSHIASLVRPYAKA
;
A
#
# COMPACT_ATOMS: atom_id res chain seq x y z
N MET A 1 -21.32 -78.05 -34.23
CA MET A 1 -20.56 -76.82 -33.93
C MET A 1 -21.35 -76.03 -32.91
N ILE A 2 -21.10 -76.24 -31.61
CA ILE A 2 -20.27 -75.41 -30.71
C ILE A 2 -20.99 -74.08 -30.38
N LEU A 3 -21.71 -74.04 -29.24
CA LEU A 3 -21.32 -73.42 -27.95
C LEU A 3 -21.16 -71.89 -28.02
N THR A 4 -21.97 -71.12 -27.29
CA THR A 4 -21.65 -70.34 -26.04
C THR A 4 -21.85 -68.84 -26.29
N LYS A 5 -22.24 -67.94 -25.36
CA LYS A 5 -22.21 -67.86 -23.89
C LYS A 5 -23.09 -66.68 -23.43
N CYS A 6 -23.60 -66.77 -22.20
CA CYS A 6 -24.17 -65.67 -21.40
C CYS A 6 -23.10 -64.65 -20.93
N LEU A 7 -23.55 -63.44 -20.54
CA LEU A 7 -23.24 -62.65 -19.31
C LEU A 7 -23.22 -61.10 -19.55
N PRO A 8 -23.47 -60.28 -18.50
CA PRO A 8 -24.19 -59.01 -18.55
C PRO A 8 -23.30 -57.76 -18.38
N LEU A 9 -23.83 -56.57 -18.70
CA LEU A 9 -23.33 -55.28 -18.19
C LEU A 9 -24.52 -54.54 -17.54
N ILE A 10 -24.62 -54.52 -16.21
CA ILE A 10 -24.02 -53.56 -15.28
C ILE A 10 -24.55 -52.13 -15.48
N TRP A 11 -25.33 -51.72 -14.48
CA TRP A 11 -25.80 -50.38 -14.17
C TRP A 11 -24.73 -49.29 -14.29
N LEU A 12 -25.11 -48.11 -14.79
CA LEU A 12 -24.62 -46.85 -14.24
C LEU A 12 -25.65 -45.73 -14.41
N SER A 13 -26.44 -45.55 -13.36
CA SER A 13 -27.16 -44.31 -13.05
C SER A 13 -26.15 -43.18 -12.82
N LEU A 14 -25.96 -42.32 -13.82
CA LEU A 14 -25.19 -41.08 -13.67
C LEU A 14 -26.14 -39.99 -13.14
N VAL A 15 -26.16 -39.88 -11.81
CA VAL A 15 -26.57 -38.66 -11.11
C VAL A 15 -25.53 -37.60 -11.42
N THR A 16 -25.81 -36.72 -12.39
CA THR A 16 -25.08 -35.45 -12.51
C THR A 16 -25.60 -34.51 -11.44
N LEU A 17 -24.98 -34.61 -10.27
CA LEU A 17 -24.99 -33.59 -9.23
C LEU A 17 -24.25 -32.36 -9.79
N CYS A 18 -24.95 -31.51 -10.55
CA CYS A 18 -24.46 -30.17 -10.86
C CYS A 18 -24.51 -29.35 -9.58
N ALA A 19 -23.43 -29.40 -8.80
CA ALA A 19 -23.17 -28.43 -7.75
C ALA A 19 -23.22 -27.03 -8.37
N GLY A 20 -24.21 -26.25 -7.95
CA GLY A 20 -24.35 -24.85 -8.31
C GLY A 20 -23.10 -24.08 -7.91
N ARG A 21 -22.21 -23.86 -8.88
CA ARG A 21 -21.22 -22.79 -8.79
C ARG A 21 -21.99 -21.50 -9.01
N THR A 22 -21.98 -20.63 -8.02
CA THR A 22 -22.39 -19.23 -8.17
C THR A 22 -21.47 -18.61 -9.22
N LEU A 23 -21.93 -18.59 -10.47
CA LEU A 23 -21.28 -17.84 -11.53
C LEU A 23 -21.37 -16.37 -11.15
N TYR A 24 -20.25 -15.79 -10.74
CA TYR A 24 -20.14 -14.35 -10.62
C TYR A 24 -20.38 -13.77 -12.02
N GLN A 25 -21.53 -13.14 -12.21
CA GLN A 25 -21.90 -12.52 -13.46
C GLN A 25 -20.98 -11.31 -13.64
N ARG A 26 -19.98 -11.44 -14.53
CA ARG A 26 -19.18 -10.28 -14.96
C ARG A 26 -20.15 -9.20 -15.45
N PRO A 27 -20.10 -7.96 -14.91
CA PRO A 27 -20.81 -6.86 -15.51
C PRO A 27 -20.40 -6.75 -16.98
N GLY A 28 -21.40 -6.73 -17.85
CA GLY A 28 -21.23 -6.73 -19.29
C GLY A 28 -20.35 -5.57 -19.75
N LYS A 29 -19.60 -5.85 -20.82
CA LYS A 29 -18.81 -4.91 -21.60
C LYS A 29 -19.58 -3.60 -21.87
N GLY A 30 -19.15 -2.54 -21.20
CA GLY A 30 -18.97 -1.25 -21.81
C GLY A 30 -17.47 -0.97 -21.78
N VAL A 31 -16.72 -1.49 -22.76
CA VAL A 31 -15.34 -1.03 -22.99
C VAL A 31 -15.49 0.41 -23.51
N LYS A 32 -15.49 1.37 -22.59
CA LYS A 32 -15.05 2.72 -22.93
C LYS A 32 -13.55 2.58 -23.17
N ASP A 33 -13.10 3.03 -24.32
CA ASP A 33 -11.68 3.07 -24.65
C ASP A 33 -10.87 3.62 -23.46
N ASP A 34 -9.87 2.86 -23.02
CA ASP A 34 -8.91 3.21 -21.96
C ASP A 34 -8.04 4.46 -22.33
N ALA A 35 -8.32 5.07 -23.48
CA ALA A 35 -7.67 6.26 -24.02
C ALA A 35 -8.17 7.59 -23.40
N SER A 36 -9.00 7.56 -22.34
CA SER A 36 -9.65 8.77 -21.79
C SER A 36 -9.37 9.07 -20.33
N LYS A 37 -8.61 8.22 -19.61
CA LYS A 37 -8.23 8.52 -18.22
C LYS A 37 -7.13 9.57 -18.20
N GLN A 38 -7.29 10.57 -17.32
CA GLN A 38 -6.21 11.52 -17.05
C GLN A 38 -4.96 10.76 -16.59
N PRO A 39 -3.79 11.01 -17.20
CA PRO A 39 -2.55 10.33 -16.82
C PRO A 39 -2.12 10.74 -15.41
N ILE A 40 -1.27 9.93 -14.79
CA ILE A 40 -0.63 10.29 -13.53
C ILE A 40 0.31 11.50 -13.74
N GLN A 41 0.36 12.42 -12.78
CA GLN A 41 1.36 13.49 -12.79
C GLN A 41 2.74 12.91 -12.46
N THR A 42 3.81 13.48 -13.02
CA THR A 42 5.21 13.05 -12.73
C THR A 42 6.16 14.24 -12.54
N SER A 43 5.63 15.44 -12.27
CA SER A 43 6.39 16.70 -12.23
C SER A 43 6.49 17.32 -10.84
N ARG A 44 5.77 16.77 -9.86
CA ARG A 44 5.86 17.16 -8.44
C ARG A 44 5.99 15.93 -7.56
N PRO A 45 6.43 16.09 -6.29
CA PRO A 45 6.46 14.98 -5.35
C PRO A 45 5.11 14.26 -5.26
N TYR A 46 5.16 12.93 -5.19
CA TYR A 46 3.96 12.09 -5.16
C TYR A 46 3.19 12.24 -3.85
N ASN A 47 1.87 12.38 -3.96
CA ASN A 47 0.94 12.20 -2.85
C ASN A 47 0.60 10.70 -2.75
N ILE A 48 1.03 10.04 -1.68
CA ILE A 48 0.87 8.59 -1.49
C ILE A 48 -0.07 8.34 -0.31
N ALA A 49 -1.22 7.75 -0.58
CA ALA A 49 -2.23 7.41 0.42
C ALA A 49 -1.80 6.20 1.25
N HIS A 50 -1.09 6.45 2.35
CA HIS A 50 -0.66 5.43 3.29
C HIS A 50 -1.90 4.69 3.79
N ARG A 51 -2.11 3.43 3.38
CA ARG A 51 -3.29 2.61 3.70
C ARG A 51 -4.65 3.23 3.35
N GLY A 52 -4.67 4.12 2.35
CA GLY A 52 -5.83 4.95 1.98
C GLY A 52 -5.95 6.23 2.83
N SER A 53 -7.13 6.85 2.88
CA SER A 53 -7.38 8.03 3.73
C SER A 53 -7.65 7.60 5.18
N ASN A 54 -6.62 7.01 5.82
CA ASN A 54 -6.76 6.33 7.10
C ASN A 54 -6.87 7.26 8.32
N GLY A 55 -6.56 8.54 8.12
CA GLY A 55 -6.89 9.62 9.07
C GLY A 55 -8.39 9.77 9.30
N GLU A 56 -9.20 9.39 8.32
CA GLU A 56 -10.67 9.59 8.31
C GLU A 56 -11.45 8.27 8.39
N ILE A 57 -10.97 7.21 7.73
CA ILE A 57 -11.66 5.92 7.58
C ILE A 57 -10.72 4.78 8.06
N PRO A 58 -11.22 3.66 8.63
CA PRO A 58 -10.37 2.53 8.98
C PRO A 58 -9.45 2.09 7.83
N GLU A 59 -8.16 1.92 8.15
CA GLU A 59 -7.07 1.60 7.22
C GLU A 59 -7.31 0.32 6.42
N GLU A 60 -6.68 0.21 5.25
CA GLU A 60 -6.69 -0.99 4.39
C GLU A 60 -8.11 -1.43 3.95
N THR A 61 -9.07 -0.50 3.92
CA THR A 61 -10.45 -0.77 3.48
C THR A 61 -10.74 -0.19 2.11
N LYS A 62 -11.67 -0.82 1.38
CA LYS A 62 -12.19 -0.28 0.12
C LYS A 62 -12.65 1.18 0.26
N ALA A 63 -13.28 1.54 1.37
CA ALA A 63 -13.76 2.90 1.61
C ALA A 63 -12.62 3.90 1.77
N ALA A 64 -11.56 3.55 2.53
CA ALA A 64 -10.40 4.41 2.69
C ALA A 64 -9.67 4.66 1.35
N TYR A 65 -9.56 3.64 0.50
CA TYR A 65 -8.96 3.79 -0.83
C TYR A 65 -9.79 4.65 -1.78
N LEU A 66 -11.11 4.43 -1.83
CA LEU A 66 -12.00 5.24 -2.68
C LEU A 66 -11.97 6.72 -2.25
N LYS A 67 -11.96 6.97 -0.94
CA LYS A 67 -11.82 8.32 -0.37
C LYS A 67 -10.50 8.98 -0.76
N ALA A 68 -9.37 8.27 -0.66
CA ALA A 68 -8.08 8.80 -1.09
C ALA A 68 -8.00 9.12 -2.59
N ILE A 69 -8.62 8.29 -3.43
CA ILE A 69 -8.73 8.52 -4.88
C ILE A 69 -9.53 9.79 -5.17
N GLU A 70 -10.67 9.95 -4.49
CA GLU A 70 -11.54 11.13 -4.55
C GLU A 70 -10.79 12.40 -4.11
N GLU A 71 -9.97 12.30 -3.07
CA GLU A 71 -9.12 13.36 -2.52
C GLU A 71 -7.93 13.76 -3.41
N GLY A 72 -7.70 13.06 -4.52
CA GLY A 72 -6.65 13.45 -5.47
C GLY A 72 -5.28 12.80 -5.22
N THR A 73 -5.19 11.70 -4.47
CA THR A 73 -3.89 11.00 -4.26
C THR A 73 -3.28 10.48 -5.58
N ASP A 74 -1.96 10.50 -5.73
CA ASP A 74 -1.33 9.95 -6.93
C ASP A 74 -1.24 8.41 -6.86
N PHE A 75 -0.96 7.88 -5.66
CA PHE A 75 -0.83 6.45 -5.38
C PHE A 75 -1.66 6.03 -4.17
N ILE A 76 -2.31 4.87 -4.26
CA ILE A 76 -2.83 4.18 -3.06
C ILE A 76 -1.83 3.12 -2.59
N GLU A 77 -1.51 3.11 -1.30
CA GLU A 77 -0.58 2.17 -0.67
C GLU A 77 -1.33 1.03 0.02
N THR A 78 -0.76 -0.17 0.05
CA THR A 78 -1.34 -1.29 0.79
C THR A 78 -0.25 -2.19 1.35
N ASP A 79 -0.45 -2.68 2.56
CA ASP A 79 0.36 -3.73 3.15
C ASP A 79 -0.15 -5.12 2.75
N ILE A 80 0.68 -5.92 2.10
CA ILE A 80 0.31 -7.29 1.72
C ILE A 80 0.75 -8.28 2.79
N LEU A 81 -0.20 -9.05 3.29
CA LEU A 81 0.01 -10.29 4.06
C LEU A 81 -0.72 -11.46 3.39
N SER A 82 -0.74 -12.64 4.01
CA SER A 82 -1.46 -13.80 3.51
C SER A 82 -2.35 -14.45 4.57
N SER A 83 -3.50 -14.95 4.11
CA SER A 83 -4.32 -15.92 4.86
C SER A 83 -3.65 -17.31 4.90
N LYS A 84 -4.17 -18.17 5.78
CA LYS A 84 -3.77 -19.59 5.92
C LYS A 84 -3.85 -20.38 4.62
N ASP A 85 -4.90 -20.14 3.85
CA ASP A 85 -5.17 -20.78 2.56
C ASP A 85 -4.43 -20.10 1.37
N GLY A 86 -3.46 -19.24 1.67
CA GLY A 86 -2.53 -18.69 0.68
C GLY A 86 -3.09 -17.56 -0.16
N VAL A 87 -4.17 -16.90 0.29
CA VAL A 87 -4.72 -15.73 -0.41
C VAL A 87 -4.08 -14.46 0.13
N LEU A 88 -3.62 -13.60 -0.78
CA LEU A 88 -3.05 -12.30 -0.46
C LEU A 88 -4.14 -11.34 0.02
N ILE A 89 -3.91 -10.69 1.15
CA ILE A 89 -4.83 -9.73 1.79
C ILE A 89 -4.13 -8.38 2.01
N CYS A 90 -4.93 -7.32 2.07
CA CYS A 90 -4.51 -5.96 2.41
C CYS A 90 -4.68 -5.78 3.93
N PHE A 91 -3.57 -5.77 4.67
CA PHE A 91 -3.55 -5.66 6.12
C PHE A 91 -2.13 -5.37 6.68
N HIS A 92 -1.98 -4.34 7.53
CA HIS A 92 -0.67 -3.91 8.03
C HIS A 92 -0.02 -4.84 9.07
N ASP A 93 -0.76 -5.15 10.14
CA ASP A 93 -0.22 -5.87 11.28
C ASP A 93 -0.27 -7.38 11.05
N VAL A 94 0.75 -8.13 11.47
CA VAL A 94 0.70 -9.61 11.39
C VAL A 94 -0.39 -10.21 12.30
N ILE A 95 -0.87 -9.43 13.28
CA ILE A 95 -1.97 -9.76 14.19
C ILE A 95 -3.21 -8.90 13.90
N LEU A 96 -4.39 -9.47 14.08
CA LEU A 96 -5.69 -8.86 13.74
C LEU A 96 -6.26 -7.99 14.89
N ASP A 97 -5.67 -8.05 16.08
CA ASP A 97 -6.24 -7.57 17.35
C ASP A 97 -6.58 -6.08 17.37
N LEU A 98 -5.68 -5.25 16.84
CA LEU A 98 -5.74 -3.80 17.00
C LEU A 98 -6.77 -3.15 16.07
N THR A 99 -6.94 -3.67 14.86
CA THR A 99 -7.75 -3.02 13.81
C THR A 99 -8.94 -3.87 13.36
N THR A 100 -9.29 -4.94 14.08
CA THR A 100 -10.51 -5.72 13.83
C THR A 100 -11.33 -6.04 15.09
N ASP A 101 -12.51 -6.64 14.90
CA ASP A 101 -13.37 -7.17 15.95
C ASP A 101 -12.98 -8.58 16.45
N VAL A 102 -11.85 -9.16 15.97
CA VAL A 102 -11.48 -10.58 16.20
C VAL A 102 -11.51 -10.99 17.67
N ALA A 103 -11.03 -10.14 18.59
CA ALA A 103 -10.95 -10.47 20.02
C ALA A 103 -12.33 -10.63 20.67
N SER A 104 -13.38 -10.06 20.05
CA SER A 104 -14.78 -10.20 20.52
C SER A 104 -15.52 -11.40 19.91
N ARG A 105 -14.91 -12.11 18.95
CA ARG A 105 -15.52 -13.23 18.23
C ARG A 105 -15.34 -14.53 19.01
N LYS A 106 -16.44 -15.02 19.61
CA LYS A 106 -16.43 -16.22 20.46
C LYS A 106 -15.96 -17.46 19.71
N GLU A 107 -16.30 -17.57 18.42
CA GLU A 107 -15.86 -18.65 17.53
C GLU A 107 -14.34 -18.71 17.35
N PHE A 108 -13.63 -17.61 17.62
CA PHE A 108 -12.18 -17.51 17.49
C PHE A 108 -11.44 -17.46 18.83
N ALA A 109 -12.11 -17.56 19.98
CA ALA A 109 -11.46 -17.44 21.30
C ALA A 109 -10.25 -18.38 21.49
N GLY A 110 -10.30 -19.59 20.93
CA GLY A 110 -9.20 -20.58 20.98
C GLY A 110 -8.06 -20.36 19.97
N ARG A 111 -8.06 -19.25 19.22
CA ARG A 111 -7.14 -18.98 18.10
C ARG A 111 -6.02 -17.99 18.44
N ASN A 112 -5.97 -17.45 19.65
CA ASN A 112 -4.84 -16.64 20.09
C ASN A 112 -3.59 -17.54 20.22
N ARG A 113 -2.48 -17.10 19.63
CA ARG A 113 -1.20 -17.82 19.57
C ARG A 113 -0.05 -16.85 19.82
N THR A 114 1.10 -17.40 20.19
CA THR A 114 2.35 -16.63 20.31
C THR A 114 3.34 -17.13 19.27
N TYR A 115 3.79 -16.23 18.40
CA TYR A 115 4.82 -16.51 17.40
C TYR A 115 6.04 -15.62 17.59
N ASP A 116 7.16 -16.03 16.99
CA ASP A 116 8.34 -15.19 16.86
C ASP A 116 8.17 -14.27 15.64
N VAL A 117 8.24 -12.96 15.86
CA VAL A 117 8.18 -11.95 14.82
C VAL A 117 9.39 -11.06 14.98
N GLN A 118 10.37 -11.22 14.08
CA GLN A 118 11.61 -10.44 14.08
C GLN A 118 12.35 -10.49 15.43
N GLY A 119 12.40 -11.67 16.08
CA GLY A 119 13.08 -11.89 17.35
C GLY A 119 12.23 -11.59 18.59
N PHE A 120 10.99 -11.12 18.43
CA PHE A 120 10.07 -10.83 19.52
C PHE A 120 8.97 -11.88 19.61
N LYS A 121 8.64 -12.33 20.83
CA LYS A 121 7.47 -13.19 21.08
C LYS A 121 6.20 -12.34 21.11
N ILE A 122 5.41 -12.40 20.04
CA ILE A 122 4.18 -11.63 19.88
C ILE A 122 2.97 -12.54 20.09
N PRO A 123 2.12 -12.31 21.11
CA PRO A 123 0.82 -12.96 21.23
C PRO A 123 -0.23 -12.25 20.37
N GLY A 124 -1.23 -12.98 19.87
CA GLY A 124 -2.37 -12.41 19.15
C GLY A 124 -3.05 -13.37 18.18
N PHE A 125 -3.92 -12.81 17.34
CA PHE A 125 -4.62 -13.54 16.27
C PHE A 125 -3.93 -13.29 14.93
N PHE A 126 -3.09 -14.22 14.49
CA PHE A 126 -2.24 -14.03 13.32
C PHE A 126 -2.99 -14.23 12.00
N THR A 127 -2.76 -13.38 11.02
CA THR A 127 -3.44 -13.43 9.70
C THR A 127 -3.31 -14.80 9.02
N PHE A 128 -2.12 -15.41 9.08
CA PHE A 128 -1.82 -16.72 8.49
C PHE A 128 -2.42 -17.91 9.25
N ASP A 129 -3.07 -17.70 10.40
CA ASP A 129 -3.84 -18.75 11.06
C ASP A 129 -5.26 -18.85 10.47
N PHE A 130 -5.81 -17.78 9.88
CA PHE A 130 -7.19 -17.75 9.41
C PHE A 130 -7.28 -17.96 7.90
N THR A 131 -8.29 -18.72 7.46
CA THR A 131 -8.66 -18.79 6.04
C THR A 131 -9.21 -17.45 5.57
N LEU A 132 -9.16 -17.18 4.26
CA LEU A 132 -9.79 -15.97 3.71
C LEU A 132 -11.27 -15.88 4.08
N LYS A 133 -11.98 -17.03 4.06
CA LYS A 133 -13.39 -17.08 4.40
C LYS A 133 -13.64 -16.57 5.82
N GLU A 134 -12.81 -16.97 6.79
CA GLU A 134 -12.89 -16.48 8.17
C GLU A 134 -12.53 -15.00 8.25
N LEU A 135 -11.43 -14.57 7.63
CA LEU A 135 -10.99 -13.17 7.62
C LEU A 135 -12.08 -12.22 7.07
N LYS A 136 -12.81 -12.64 6.03
CA LYS A 136 -13.92 -11.87 5.45
C LYS A 136 -15.11 -11.67 6.40
N THR A 137 -15.22 -12.46 7.46
CA THR A 137 -16.27 -12.29 8.48
C THR A 137 -15.95 -11.22 9.51
N LEU A 138 -14.67 -10.87 9.65
CA LEU A 138 -14.21 -9.83 10.57
C LEU A 138 -14.60 -8.45 10.06
N ARG A 139 -14.68 -7.50 10.98
CA ARG A 139 -14.93 -6.09 10.66
C ARG A 139 -13.80 -5.24 11.17
N THR A 140 -13.33 -4.34 10.31
CA THR A 140 -12.25 -3.42 10.63
C THR A 140 -12.75 -2.30 11.54
N LYS A 141 -11.82 -1.75 12.31
CA LYS A 141 -12.04 -0.60 13.20
C LYS A 141 -10.85 0.34 13.14
N GLN A 142 -11.10 1.59 13.49
CA GLN A 142 -10.12 2.65 13.55
C GLN A 142 -9.05 2.31 14.61
N ARG A 143 -7.77 2.46 14.22
CA ARG A 143 -6.59 2.17 15.04
C ARG A 143 -6.50 3.11 16.24
N TYR A 144 -6.77 4.38 16.00
CA TYR A 144 -6.58 5.44 16.99
C TYR A 144 -7.91 5.89 17.60
N ALA A 145 -8.03 5.80 18.92
CA ALA A 145 -9.26 6.15 19.63
C ALA A 145 -9.67 7.64 19.49
N PHE A 146 -8.72 8.53 19.19
CA PHE A 146 -8.98 9.95 18.96
C PHE A 146 -9.44 10.28 17.54
N ARG A 147 -9.33 9.34 16.58
CA ARG A 147 -9.88 9.50 15.24
C ARG A 147 -11.36 9.16 15.23
N ASP A 148 -12.03 9.48 14.14
CA ASP A 148 -13.45 9.19 13.98
C ASP A 148 -13.75 7.69 14.07
N GLN A 149 -14.58 7.32 15.04
CA GLN A 149 -14.97 5.93 15.32
C GLN A 149 -16.25 5.51 14.57
N GLN A 150 -16.93 6.42 13.86
CA GLN A 150 -18.24 6.14 13.26
C GLN A 150 -18.21 5.05 12.18
N TYR A 151 -17.03 4.72 11.66
CA TYR A 151 -16.83 3.72 10.61
C TYR A 151 -16.45 2.33 11.13
N ASN A 152 -16.26 2.19 12.45
CA ASN A 152 -15.97 0.89 13.06
C ASN A 152 -17.08 -0.12 12.76
N GLY A 153 -16.69 -1.35 12.43
CA GLY A 153 -17.66 -2.43 12.20
C GLY A 153 -18.28 -2.43 10.79
N LYS A 154 -18.00 -1.43 9.94
CA LYS A 154 -18.68 -1.29 8.64
C LYS A 154 -18.03 -2.08 7.51
N TYR A 155 -16.71 -2.22 7.52
CA TYR A 155 -15.95 -2.73 6.37
C TYR A 155 -15.27 -4.06 6.68
N PRO A 156 -15.24 -5.03 5.73
CA PRO A 156 -14.46 -6.25 5.84
C PRO A 156 -13.00 -6.01 5.41
N ILE A 157 -12.11 -6.95 5.77
CA ILE A 157 -10.77 -7.07 5.17
C ILE A 157 -10.92 -7.34 3.66
N ILE A 158 -10.06 -6.75 2.84
CA ILE A 158 -10.04 -6.96 1.38
C ILE A 158 -8.85 -7.81 0.93
N THR A 159 -9.00 -8.48 -0.22
CA THR A 159 -7.91 -9.19 -0.86
C THR A 159 -7.06 -8.22 -1.68
N PHE A 160 -5.83 -8.63 -1.97
CA PHE A 160 -4.99 -7.85 -2.87
C PHE A 160 -5.62 -7.70 -4.27
N GLU A 161 -6.31 -8.72 -4.79
CA GLU A 161 -7.02 -8.60 -6.08
C GLU A 161 -8.16 -7.57 -6.04
N GLU A 162 -8.90 -7.47 -4.91
CA GLU A 162 -9.92 -6.42 -4.74
C GLU A 162 -9.31 -5.02 -4.67
N PHE A 163 -8.14 -4.87 -4.03
CA PHE A 163 -7.37 -3.62 -4.05
C PHE A 163 -6.93 -3.23 -5.47
N LEU A 164 -6.39 -4.18 -6.24
CA LEU A 164 -6.00 -3.94 -7.63
C LEU A 164 -7.19 -3.50 -8.50
N ALA A 165 -8.37 -4.07 -8.25
CA ALA A 165 -9.59 -3.67 -8.94
C ALA A 165 -10.00 -2.23 -8.59
N ILE A 166 -9.85 -1.79 -7.33
CA ILE A 166 -10.15 -0.40 -6.93
C ILE A 166 -9.31 0.61 -7.74
N ALA A 167 -8.00 0.37 -7.87
CA ALA A 167 -7.13 1.24 -8.66
C ALA A 167 -7.49 1.22 -10.17
N GLN A 168 -7.82 0.04 -10.71
CA GLN A 168 -8.19 -0.11 -12.12
C GLN A 168 -9.53 0.52 -12.47
N ASP A 169 -10.48 0.54 -11.52
CA ASP A 169 -11.80 1.13 -11.69
C ASP A 169 -11.81 2.65 -11.43
N ALA A 170 -10.69 3.22 -10.96
CA ALA A 170 -10.58 4.65 -10.70
C ALA A 170 -10.87 5.49 -11.97
N PRO A 171 -11.50 6.68 -11.84
CA PRO A 171 -11.89 7.52 -12.98
C PRO A 171 -10.70 8.17 -13.72
N ARG A 172 -9.51 8.14 -13.11
CA ARG A 172 -8.23 8.57 -13.68
C ARG A 172 -7.19 7.48 -13.46
N VAL A 173 -6.00 7.64 -14.05
CA VAL A 173 -4.87 6.78 -13.69
C VAL A 173 -4.48 7.09 -12.24
N VAL A 174 -4.52 6.06 -11.40
CA VAL A 174 -4.05 6.07 -10.00
C VAL A 174 -3.03 4.96 -9.88
N GLY A 175 -1.87 5.28 -9.33
CA GLY A 175 -0.83 4.30 -9.09
C GLY A 175 -1.12 3.44 -7.87
N ILE A 176 -0.47 2.28 -7.80
CA ILE A 176 -0.48 1.42 -6.61
C ILE A 176 0.90 1.33 -5.97
N TYR A 177 0.93 1.19 -4.66
CA TYR A 177 2.15 1.13 -3.87
C TYR A 177 2.11 -0.04 -2.85
N PRO A 178 2.08 -1.31 -3.28
CA PRO A 178 2.08 -2.45 -2.37
C PRO A 178 3.40 -2.63 -1.60
N GLU A 179 3.29 -2.84 -0.29
CA GLU A 179 4.35 -3.37 0.57
C GLU A 179 4.29 -4.90 0.65
N ILE A 180 5.42 -5.57 0.41
CA ILE A 180 5.60 -6.98 0.77
C ILE A 180 5.93 -7.02 2.27
N LYS A 181 4.90 -7.24 3.10
CA LYS A 181 4.99 -7.18 4.56
C LYS A 181 5.52 -8.50 5.13
N ASN A 182 6.54 -8.43 5.96
CA ASN A 182 7.11 -9.57 6.67
C ASN A 182 7.36 -10.84 5.81
N PRO A 183 8.10 -10.76 4.69
CA PRO A 183 8.20 -11.87 3.74
C PRO A 183 8.81 -13.14 4.35
N VAL A 184 9.77 -13.01 5.26
CA VAL A 184 10.36 -14.17 5.97
C VAL A 184 9.30 -14.91 6.78
N LEU A 185 8.49 -14.18 7.56
CA LEU A 185 7.42 -14.76 8.38
C LEU A 185 6.34 -15.40 7.50
N MET A 186 5.91 -14.72 6.44
CA MET A 186 4.91 -15.27 5.51
C MET A 186 5.39 -16.57 4.87
N ASN A 187 6.66 -16.61 4.42
CA ASN A 187 7.27 -17.82 3.85
C ASN A 187 7.44 -18.97 4.85
N GLN A 188 7.60 -18.66 6.14
CA GLN A 188 7.65 -19.67 7.21
C GLN A 188 6.28 -20.34 7.41
N HIS A 189 5.21 -19.53 7.47
CA HIS A 189 3.89 -20.00 7.94
C HIS A 189 2.90 -20.34 6.82
N VAL A 190 3.08 -19.81 5.61
CA VAL A 190 2.19 -20.07 4.48
C VAL A 190 2.98 -20.76 3.37
N LYS A 191 2.36 -21.79 2.78
CA LYS A 191 2.97 -22.58 1.71
C LYS A 191 2.11 -22.48 0.46
N TRP A 192 2.75 -22.19 -0.67
CA TRP A 192 2.10 -22.13 -1.97
C TRP A 192 2.48 -23.31 -2.86
N PRO A 193 1.57 -23.77 -3.76
CA PRO A 193 1.85 -24.86 -4.67
C PRO A 193 3.09 -24.61 -5.54
N GLY A 194 3.84 -25.67 -5.81
CA GLY A 194 5.04 -25.61 -6.65
C GLY A 194 6.27 -25.01 -5.96
N GLY A 195 6.28 -24.93 -4.63
CA GLY A 195 7.41 -24.39 -3.86
C GLY A 195 7.55 -22.86 -3.96
N LYS A 196 6.49 -22.18 -4.42
CA LYS A 196 6.46 -20.73 -4.54
C LYS A 196 6.59 -20.05 -3.19
N ARG A 197 7.29 -18.92 -3.20
CA ARG A 197 7.41 -17.99 -2.08
C ARG A 197 6.29 -16.95 -2.12
N PHE A 198 6.15 -16.22 -1.03
CA PHE A 198 5.25 -15.09 -0.88
C PHE A 198 5.48 -14.03 -1.98
N GLU A 199 6.74 -13.74 -2.26
CA GLU A 199 7.18 -12.81 -3.30
C GLU A 199 6.70 -13.23 -4.70
N ASP A 200 6.79 -14.52 -5.03
CA ASP A 200 6.29 -15.06 -6.31
C ASP A 200 4.80 -14.79 -6.46
N LYS A 201 4.02 -15.02 -5.39
CA LYS A 201 2.58 -14.81 -5.40
C LYS A 201 2.20 -13.36 -5.59
N VAL A 202 2.91 -12.43 -4.97
CA VAL A 202 2.68 -11.00 -5.15
C VAL A 202 2.96 -10.61 -6.61
N VAL A 203 4.12 -10.98 -7.16
CA VAL A 203 4.50 -10.63 -8.54
C VAL A 203 3.60 -11.29 -9.57
N GLU A 204 3.22 -12.56 -9.38
CA GLU A 204 2.25 -13.24 -10.24
C GLU A 204 0.90 -12.54 -10.26
N THR A 205 0.42 -12.09 -9.10
CA THR A 205 -0.86 -11.39 -8.98
C THR A 205 -0.81 -10.04 -9.68
N LEU A 206 0.28 -9.28 -9.52
CA LEU A 206 0.52 -8.03 -10.24
C LEU A 206 0.52 -8.24 -11.77
N LYS A 207 1.31 -9.20 -12.26
CA LYS A 207 1.39 -9.54 -13.70
C LYS A 207 0.05 -9.99 -14.26
N LYS A 208 -0.71 -10.81 -13.52
CA LYS A 208 -2.06 -11.25 -13.89
C LYS A 208 -3.01 -10.06 -14.13
N HIS A 209 -2.83 -8.98 -13.38
CA HIS A 209 -3.62 -7.75 -13.51
C HIS A 209 -3.00 -6.72 -14.47
N GLY A 210 -1.92 -7.10 -15.17
CA GLY A 210 -1.26 -6.31 -16.19
C GLY A 210 -0.36 -5.20 -15.65
N TYR A 211 0.06 -5.26 -14.39
CA TYR A 211 1.10 -4.38 -13.85
C TYR A 211 2.49 -4.88 -14.25
N GLY A 212 3.38 -3.95 -14.59
CA GLY A 212 4.75 -4.21 -15.02
C GLY A 212 5.37 -2.97 -15.67
N GLY A 213 6.64 -3.07 -16.08
CA GLY A 213 7.36 -2.00 -16.74
C GLY A 213 8.24 -1.21 -15.79
N ALA A 214 9.46 -0.91 -16.26
CA ALA A 214 10.39 -0.01 -15.60
C ALA A 214 9.77 1.38 -15.35
N TYR A 215 10.27 2.09 -14.32
CA TYR A 215 9.83 3.43 -13.95
C TYR A 215 9.78 4.38 -15.15
N LEU A 216 8.69 5.14 -15.28
CA LEU A 216 8.40 6.07 -16.40
C LEU A 216 8.37 5.45 -17.81
N SER A 217 8.47 4.13 -17.94
CA SER A 217 8.19 3.45 -19.21
C SER A 217 6.72 3.63 -19.61
N LYS A 218 6.41 3.46 -20.90
CA LYS A 218 5.03 3.51 -21.40
C LYS A 218 4.09 2.55 -20.65
N ASN A 219 4.57 1.36 -20.31
CA ASN A 219 3.78 0.37 -19.57
C ASN A 219 3.50 0.84 -18.13
N TRP A 220 4.52 1.41 -17.48
CA TRP A 220 4.39 1.95 -16.14
C TRP A 220 3.45 3.17 -16.11
N LEU A 221 3.54 4.10 -17.07
CA LEU A 221 2.65 5.26 -17.15
C LEU A 221 1.17 4.88 -17.32
N ASN A 222 0.87 3.74 -17.95
CA ASN A 222 -0.49 3.24 -18.08
C ASN A 222 -1.02 2.62 -16.78
N LYS A 223 -0.15 1.98 -16.00
CA LYS A 223 -0.49 1.30 -14.73
C LYS A 223 0.63 1.50 -13.71
N PRO A 224 0.72 2.71 -13.10
CA PRO A 224 1.85 3.04 -12.23
C PRO A 224 1.88 2.12 -11.01
N LEU A 225 3.07 1.61 -10.70
CA LEU A 225 3.31 0.67 -9.62
C LEU A 225 4.66 0.97 -8.97
N PHE A 226 4.73 1.04 -7.65
CA PHE A 226 5.95 0.82 -6.89
C PHE A 226 5.76 -0.39 -5.97
N ILE A 227 6.80 -1.20 -5.77
CA ILE A 227 6.79 -2.29 -4.78
C ILE A 227 7.76 -1.94 -3.65
N GLN A 228 7.33 -2.01 -2.39
CA GLN A 228 8.20 -1.73 -1.25
C GLN A 228 8.35 -2.88 -0.28
N SER A 229 9.42 -2.85 0.51
CA SER A 229 9.64 -3.78 1.63
C SER A 229 10.77 -3.29 2.54
N PHE A 230 10.70 -3.63 3.83
CA PHE A 230 11.82 -3.54 4.78
C PHE A 230 12.84 -4.67 4.65
N ALA A 231 12.60 -5.63 3.75
CA ALA A 231 13.44 -6.80 3.53
C ALA A 231 14.24 -6.65 2.22
N PRO A 232 15.49 -6.15 2.26
CA PRO A 232 16.33 -6.01 1.08
C PRO A 232 16.42 -7.28 0.23
N SER A 233 16.53 -8.48 0.84
CA SER A 233 16.66 -9.71 0.06
C SER A 233 15.38 -10.03 -0.73
N SER A 234 14.21 -9.63 -0.21
CA SER A 234 12.94 -9.73 -0.94
C SER A 234 12.94 -8.84 -2.19
N LEU A 235 13.44 -7.60 -2.10
CA LEU A 235 13.51 -6.68 -3.24
C LEU A 235 14.52 -7.15 -4.30
N VAL A 236 15.68 -7.64 -3.87
CA VAL A 236 16.69 -8.24 -4.75
C VAL A 236 16.10 -9.49 -5.44
N TYR A 237 15.39 -10.34 -4.70
CA TYR A 237 14.76 -11.54 -5.24
C TYR A 237 13.75 -11.21 -6.35
N ILE A 238 12.79 -10.31 -6.09
CA ILE A 238 11.75 -9.96 -7.08
C ILE A 238 12.30 -9.18 -8.29
N SER A 239 13.52 -8.66 -8.22
CA SER A 239 14.17 -8.03 -9.38
C SER A 239 14.43 -9.02 -10.52
N ASN A 240 14.56 -10.32 -10.22
CA ASN A 240 14.61 -11.38 -11.23
C ASN A 240 13.22 -11.72 -11.82
N LEU A 241 12.15 -11.27 -11.17
CA LEU A 241 10.77 -11.60 -11.54
C LEU A 241 10.07 -10.45 -12.26
N THR A 242 10.42 -9.20 -11.97
CA THR A 242 9.80 -8.02 -12.59
C THR A 242 10.74 -6.82 -12.65
N ASP A 243 10.59 -6.03 -13.71
CA ASP A 243 11.23 -4.74 -13.92
C ASP A 243 10.50 -3.56 -13.24
N SER A 244 9.33 -3.80 -12.63
CA SER A 244 8.56 -2.79 -11.89
C SER A 244 9.43 -2.10 -10.83
N PRO A 245 9.33 -0.78 -10.63
CA PRO A 245 10.20 -0.09 -9.70
C PRO A 245 9.96 -0.51 -8.25
N LYS A 246 11.07 -0.59 -7.53
CA LYS A 246 11.13 -1.08 -6.15
C LYS A 246 11.66 0.01 -5.25
N VAL A 247 11.20 0.04 -4.00
CA VAL A 247 11.63 1.01 -2.99
C VAL A 247 12.02 0.29 -1.70
N LEU A 248 13.23 0.56 -1.21
CA LEU A 248 13.70 0.02 0.07
C LEU A 248 13.15 0.85 1.22
N LEU A 249 12.37 0.24 2.10
CA LEU A 249 11.93 0.88 3.33
C LEU A 249 13.06 0.89 4.37
N ILE A 250 13.18 1.99 5.09
CA ILE A 250 14.21 2.20 6.12
C ILE A 250 13.53 2.64 7.42
N ASP A 251 13.69 1.82 8.45
CA ASP A 251 13.10 2.06 9.78
C ASP A 251 14.00 2.99 10.62
N ASP A 252 13.65 3.17 11.90
CA ASP A 252 14.42 3.90 12.91
C ASP A 252 15.90 3.47 12.92
N VAL A 253 16.79 4.39 13.30
CA VAL A 253 18.25 4.24 13.29
C VAL A 253 18.76 3.08 14.15
N ILE A 254 17.95 2.61 15.11
CA ILE A 254 18.27 1.47 15.98
C ILE A 254 17.73 0.13 15.48
N ARG A 255 16.90 0.13 14.43
CA ARG A 255 16.25 -1.08 13.90
C ARG A 255 17.06 -1.62 12.72
N PRO A 256 17.57 -2.86 12.80
CA PRO A 256 18.21 -3.48 11.65
C PRO A 256 17.18 -3.90 10.60
N THR A 257 17.64 -4.19 9.38
CA THR A 257 16.80 -4.73 8.32
C THR A 257 16.16 -6.07 8.73
N GLN A 258 14.98 -6.32 8.18
CA GLN A 258 14.14 -7.43 8.61
C GLN A 258 14.75 -8.82 8.39
N ASP A 259 15.55 -9.00 7.34
CA ASP A 259 16.02 -10.30 6.84
C ASP A 259 17.55 -10.43 6.74
N THR A 260 18.26 -9.32 6.54
CA THR A 260 19.73 -9.30 6.44
C THR A 260 20.42 -8.86 7.72
N ASN A 261 19.67 -8.37 8.73
CA ASN A 261 20.19 -7.86 10.00
C ASN A 261 21.25 -6.75 9.85
N GLN A 262 21.15 -5.96 8.77
CA GLN A 262 22.03 -4.82 8.51
C GLN A 262 21.54 -3.61 9.27
N THR A 263 22.45 -2.85 9.84
CA THR A 263 22.16 -1.63 10.59
C THR A 263 21.73 -0.49 9.68
N TYR A 264 21.08 0.53 10.27
CA TYR A 264 20.76 1.77 9.58
C TYR A 264 21.98 2.42 8.91
N ALA A 265 23.11 2.48 9.61
CA ALA A 265 24.35 3.07 9.07
C ALA A 265 24.88 2.31 7.85
N GLU A 266 24.75 0.98 7.83
CA GLU A 266 25.17 0.17 6.68
C GLU A 266 24.26 0.44 5.48
N ILE A 267 22.93 0.35 5.65
CA ILE A 267 21.98 0.46 4.54
C ILE A 267 21.80 1.88 4.01
N THR A 268 22.25 2.89 4.77
CA THR A 268 22.29 4.28 4.34
C THR A 268 23.67 4.73 3.88
N SER A 269 24.67 3.86 3.81
CA SER A 269 26.01 4.21 3.33
C SER A 269 26.06 4.38 1.81
N ASP A 270 27.01 5.16 1.29
CA ASP A 270 27.19 5.34 -0.16
C ASP A 270 27.57 4.03 -0.88
N ALA A 271 28.31 3.15 -0.19
CA ALA A 271 28.64 1.83 -0.70
C ALA A 271 27.37 0.98 -0.87
N TYR A 272 26.47 1.03 0.10
CA TYR A 272 25.19 0.33 0.01
C TYR A 272 24.25 0.94 -1.03
N PHE A 273 24.17 2.27 -1.13
CA PHE A 273 23.42 2.94 -2.19
C PHE A 273 23.94 2.58 -3.59
N THR A 274 25.26 2.45 -3.75
CA THR A 274 25.86 1.97 -5.01
C THR A 274 25.43 0.55 -5.35
N TYR A 275 25.30 -0.32 -4.36
CA TYR A 275 24.83 -1.70 -4.53
C TYR A 275 23.32 -1.77 -4.80
N ILE A 276 22.50 -1.17 -3.93
CA ILE A 276 21.06 -1.40 -3.93
C ILE A 276 20.34 -0.71 -5.09
N LYS A 277 20.89 0.37 -5.64
CA LYS A 277 20.31 1.09 -6.80
C LYS A 277 20.20 0.23 -8.07
N GLU A 278 20.93 -0.89 -8.15
CA GLU A 278 20.77 -1.85 -9.24
C GLU A 278 19.42 -2.59 -9.16
N TYR A 279 18.77 -2.56 -7.99
CA TYR A 279 17.52 -3.26 -7.70
C TYR A 279 16.36 -2.33 -7.35
N VAL A 280 16.63 -1.13 -6.81
CA VAL A 280 15.60 -0.18 -6.37
C VAL A 280 15.75 1.17 -7.07
N VAL A 281 14.64 1.89 -7.22
CA VAL A 281 14.65 3.26 -7.77
C VAL A 281 14.59 4.33 -6.68
N GLY A 282 14.41 3.91 -5.42
CA GLY A 282 14.32 4.84 -4.30
C GLY A 282 14.35 4.16 -2.94
N ILE A 283 14.31 4.99 -1.91
CA ILE A 283 14.21 4.63 -0.50
C ILE A 283 12.96 5.29 0.11
N GLY A 284 12.35 4.61 1.08
CA GLY A 284 11.25 5.14 1.87
C GLY A 284 11.63 5.12 3.35
N PRO A 285 12.30 6.16 3.87
CA PRO A 285 12.70 6.21 5.26
C PRO A 285 11.60 6.75 6.17
N TRP A 286 11.63 6.40 7.45
CA TRP A 286 10.87 7.14 8.46
C TRP A 286 11.34 8.60 8.51
N LYS A 287 10.42 9.57 8.43
CA LYS A 287 10.74 11.00 8.26
C LYS A 287 11.70 11.52 9.34
N ASP A 288 11.55 11.09 10.58
CA ASP A 288 12.39 11.55 11.70
C ASP A 288 13.84 11.00 11.61
N THR A 289 14.13 10.05 10.72
CA THR A 289 15.52 9.63 10.42
C THR A 289 16.21 10.57 9.44
N ILE A 290 15.44 11.30 8.61
CA ILE A 290 15.97 12.37 7.74
C ILE A 290 16.15 13.65 8.55
N VAL A 291 15.14 14.04 9.32
CA VAL A 291 15.16 15.23 10.19
C VAL A 291 14.93 14.78 11.63
N PRO A 292 16.00 14.49 12.39
CA PRO A 292 15.91 14.03 13.77
C PRO A 292 15.16 15.00 14.67
N VAL A 293 14.56 14.48 15.73
CA VAL A 293 13.77 15.29 16.68
C VAL A 293 14.21 15.07 18.12
N THR A 294 14.10 16.12 18.93
CA THR A 294 14.24 16.04 20.39
C THR A 294 13.12 16.82 21.05
N ASN A 295 12.40 16.21 22.00
CA ASN A 295 11.24 16.83 22.65
C ASN A 295 10.21 17.43 21.65
N ASN A 296 9.99 16.74 20.52
CA ASN A 296 9.14 17.17 19.40
C ASN A 296 9.58 18.46 18.68
N TYR A 297 10.83 18.90 18.87
CA TYR A 297 11.48 19.92 18.06
C TYR A 297 12.44 19.30 17.07
N MET A 298 12.39 19.76 15.82
CA MET A 298 13.30 19.34 14.77
C MET A 298 14.74 19.79 15.06
N LEU A 299 15.68 18.90 14.80
CA LEU A 299 17.13 19.13 14.79
C LEU A 299 17.60 19.43 13.37
N THR A 300 18.91 19.59 13.21
CA THR A 300 19.54 19.73 11.89
C THR A 300 19.24 18.50 11.01
N PRO A 301 18.72 18.70 9.79
CA PRO A 301 18.55 17.62 8.82
C PRO A 301 19.86 16.87 8.54
N THR A 302 19.75 15.57 8.34
CA THR A 302 20.84 14.75 7.82
C THR A 302 21.08 15.03 6.34
N ASP A 303 22.18 14.51 5.78
CA ASP A 303 22.45 14.57 4.34
C ASP A 303 21.82 13.41 3.56
N LEU A 304 20.96 12.59 4.19
CA LEU A 304 20.44 11.35 3.61
C LEU A 304 19.77 11.56 2.26
N VAL A 305 18.91 12.57 2.14
CA VAL A 305 18.20 12.88 0.88
C VAL A 305 19.19 13.27 -0.22
N LYS A 306 20.12 14.16 0.10
CA LYS A 306 21.16 14.61 -0.83
C LYS A 306 22.03 13.43 -1.31
N ARG A 307 22.42 12.53 -0.42
CA ARG A 307 23.21 11.34 -0.79
C ARG A 307 22.38 10.36 -1.62
N ALA A 308 21.13 10.10 -1.27
CA ALA A 308 20.24 9.26 -2.08
C ALA A 308 20.09 9.81 -3.51
N HIS A 309 19.84 11.12 -3.67
CA HIS A 309 19.76 11.77 -4.98
C HIS A 309 21.07 11.72 -5.77
N ALA A 310 22.22 11.85 -5.11
CA ALA A 310 23.54 11.68 -5.75
C ALA A 310 23.73 10.28 -6.35
N HIS A 311 23.04 9.27 -5.79
CA HIS A 311 22.97 7.90 -6.31
C HIS A 311 21.78 7.65 -7.25
N LYS A 312 21.03 8.70 -7.62
CA LYS A 312 19.80 8.64 -8.45
C LYS A 312 18.67 7.83 -7.83
N LEU A 313 18.59 7.81 -6.50
CA LEU A 313 17.51 7.19 -5.74
C LEU A 313 16.49 8.25 -5.34
N GLN A 314 15.21 8.00 -5.62
CA GLN A 314 14.10 8.78 -5.08
C GLN A 314 13.98 8.62 -3.57
N VAL A 315 13.39 9.60 -2.88
CA VAL A 315 13.12 9.53 -1.45
C VAL A 315 11.64 9.79 -1.17
N HIS A 316 10.94 8.78 -0.64
CA HIS A 316 9.51 8.85 -0.30
C HIS A 316 9.29 8.60 1.21
N PRO A 317 9.44 9.60 2.10
CA PRO A 317 9.37 9.36 3.53
C PRO A 317 7.95 9.07 4.02
N TYR A 318 7.88 8.35 5.13
CA TYR A 318 6.65 8.08 5.86
C TYR A 318 6.78 8.51 7.34
N THR A 319 5.73 8.85 8.07
CA THR A 319 4.35 9.11 7.64
C THR A 319 3.94 10.51 8.12
N TYR A 320 3.32 11.29 7.23
CA TYR A 320 2.77 12.60 7.53
C TYR A 320 1.35 12.48 8.07
N ARG A 321 1.06 13.20 9.15
CA ARG A 321 -0.18 13.09 9.91
C ARG A 321 -0.57 14.47 10.43
N ASN A 322 -1.80 14.91 10.17
CA ASN A 322 -2.23 16.27 10.46
C ASN A 322 -2.54 16.50 11.94
N GLU A 323 -2.70 15.44 12.74
CA GLU A 323 -3.05 15.59 14.14
C GLU A 323 -1.87 16.15 14.94
N ASN A 324 -2.17 17.08 15.86
CA ASN A 324 -1.18 17.82 16.64
C ASN A 324 -0.11 16.98 17.34
N GLN A 325 -0.43 15.74 17.72
CA GLN A 325 0.53 14.86 18.39
C GLN A 325 1.61 14.27 17.46
N PHE A 326 1.42 14.36 16.14
CA PHE A 326 2.35 13.87 15.12
C PHE A 326 3.04 15.00 14.34
N LEU A 327 2.59 16.25 14.52
CA LEU A 327 3.23 17.43 13.98
C LEU A 327 4.31 17.95 14.94
N HIS A 328 5.51 18.18 14.43
CA HIS A 328 6.57 18.81 15.20
C HIS A 328 6.23 20.27 15.52
N PHE A 329 6.65 20.75 16.69
CA PHE A 329 6.28 22.08 17.18
C PHE A 329 6.77 23.22 16.28
N ASN A 330 7.84 22.99 15.51
CA ASN A 330 8.35 23.90 14.49
C ASN A 330 7.28 24.30 13.46
N PHE A 331 6.28 23.46 13.21
CA PHE A 331 5.21 23.74 12.26
C PHE A 331 4.01 24.45 12.88
N SER A 332 4.01 24.72 14.20
CA SER A 332 2.92 25.44 14.87
C SER A 332 1.52 24.84 14.61
N GLN A 333 1.42 23.50 14.61
CA GLN A 333 0.18 22.75 14.31
C GLN A 333 -0.36 22.97 12.88
N ASP A 334 0.48 23.42 11.95
CA ASP A 334 0.10 23.65 10.56
C ASP A 334 0.72 22.56 9.65
N PRO A 335 -0.07 21.60 9.14
CA PRO A 335 0.44 20.57 8.24
C PRO A 335 0.93 21.13 6.90
N TYR A 336 0.47 22.31 6.47
CA TYR A 336 0.93 22.89 5.20
C TYR A 336 2.36 23.42 5.31
N LYS A 337 2.75 23.92 6.49
CA LYS A 337 4.16 24.26 6.77
C LYS A 337 5.04 23.01 6.79
N GLU A 338 4.53 21.88 7.30
CA GLU A 338 5.24 20.61 7.19
C GLU A 338 5.42 20.22 5.73
N TYR A 339 4.36 20.18 4.93
CA TYR A 339 4.47 19.84 3.51
C TYR A 339 5.42 20.76 2.74
N GLU A 340 5.35 22.07 2.99
CA GLU A 340 6.26 23.03 2.38
C GLU A 340 7.72 22.77 2.73
N TYR A 341 8.01 22.55 4.00
CA TYR A 341 9.36 22.23 4.45
C TYR A 341 9.90 20.96 3.78
N TRP A 342 9.12 19.89 3.75
CA TRP A 342 9.58 18.62 3.18
C TRP A 342 9.70 18.66 1.65
N ILE A 343 8.81 19.35 0.96
CA ILE A 343 8.81 19.46 -0.51
C ILE A 343 9.86 20.46 -1.01
N LYS A 344 9.99 21.63 -0.36
CA LYS A 344 10.83 22.73 -0.87
C LYS A 344 12.21 22.78 -0.22
N GLU A 345 12.31 22.56 1.09
CA GLU A 345 13.58 22.69 1.83
C GLU A 345 14.35 21.37 1.86
N ILE A 346 13.67 20.26 2.16
CA ILE A 346 14.29 18.92 2.15
C ILE A 346 14.37 18.36 0.73
N GLY A 347 13.37 18.63 -0.11
CA GLY A 347 13.35 18.23 -1.52
C GLY A 347 12.98 16.77 -1.76
N VAL A 348 12.06 16.20 -0.99
CA VAL A 348 11.66 14.78 -1.16
C VAL A 348 10.80 14.56 -2.41
N ASP A 349 10.82 13.35 -2.96
CA ASP A 349 10.16 12.98 -4.22
C ASP A 349 8.72 12.45 -4.04
N GLY A 350 8.31 12.23 -2.80
CA GLY A 350 6.98 11.72 -2.46
C GLY A 350 6.76 11.71 -0.95
N LEU A 351 5.50 11.69 -0.54
CA LEU A 351 5.10 11.73 0.87
C LEU A 351 4.00 10.69 1.11
N PHE A 352 4.25 9.76 2.03
CA PHE A 352 3.20 8.90 2.58
C PHE A 352 2.43 9.66 3.65
N THR A 353 1.14 9.92 3.42
CA THR A 353 0.29 10.67 4.34
C THR A 353 -0.98 9.89 4.69
N ASP A 354 -1.43 10.01 5.94
CA ASP A 354 -2.74 9.50 6.36
C ASP A 354 -3.89 10.43 5.91
N PHE A 355 -3.57 11.64 5.43
CA PHE A 355 -4.50 12.69 5.01
C PHE A 355 -4.16 13.15 3.59
N THR A 356 -4.68 12.45 2.59
CA THR A 356 -4.32 12.74 1.20
C THR A 356 -4.91 14.03 0.68
N GLY A 357 -6.12 14.38 1.12
CA GLY A 357 -6.80 15.61 0.72
C GLY A 357 -6.05 16.87 1.16
N SER A 358 -5.45 16.88 2.35
CA SER A 358 -4.67 18.03 2.81
C SER A 358 -3.40 18.24 1.99
N LEU A 359 -2.68 17.15 1.68
CA LEU A 359 -1.50 17.23 0.83
C LEU A 359 -1.87 17.63 -0.60
N HIS A 360 -2.96 17.09 -1.14
CA HIS A 360 -3.47 17.47 -2.47
C HIS A 360 -3.81 18.97 -2.52
N ASN A 361 -4.57 19.47 -1.54
CA ASN A 361 -4.91 20.90 -1.46
C ASN A 361 -3.67 21.78 -1.37
N TYR A 362 -2.67 21.40 -0.57
CA TYR A 362 -1.38 22.10 -0.52
C TYR A 362 -0.71 22.12 -1.90
N GLN A 363 -0.66 20.97 -2.59
CA GLN A 363 -0.02 20.86 -3.90
C GLN A 363 -0.74 21.68 -4.98
N GLU A 364 -2.08 21.70 -4.98
CA GLU A 364 -2.87 22.57 -5.88
C GLU A 364 -2.60 24.05 -5.59
N TRP A 365 -2.53 24.43 -4.32
CA TRP A 365 -2.28 25.82 -3.93
C TRP A 365 -0.83 26.29 -4.20
N ALA A 366 0.15 25.41 -3.98
CA ALA A 366 1.57 25.69 -4.15
C ALA A 366 2.05 25.51 -5.60
N SER A 367 1.25 24.93 -6.49
CA SER A 367 1.60 24.76 -7.90
C SER A 367 1.70 26.12 -8.60
N PRO A 368 2.75 26.38 -9.41
CA PRO A 368 2.81 27.57 -10.23
C PRO A 368 1.59 27.62 -11.16
N LEU A 369 0.90 28.75 -11.20
CA LEU A 369 -0.21 28.93 -12.14
C LEU A 369 0.29 28.69 -13.58
N PRO A 370 -0.46 27.97 -14.43
CA PRO A 370 -0.08 27.80 -15.83
C PRO A 370 0.14 29.17 -16.49
N GLU A 371 1.16 29.33 -17.33
CA GLU A 371 1.45 30.59 -18.03
C GLU A 371 0.26 31.13 -18.87
N THR A 372 -0.73 30.29 -19.16
CA THR A 372 -1.98 30.63 -19.84
C THR A 372 -3.03 31.31 -18.95
N SER A 373 -2.82 31.37 -17.64
CA SER A 373 -3.72 31.96 -16.63
C SER A 373 -3.59 33.48 -16.50
N LYS A 374 -3.07 34.17 -17.52
CA LYS A 374 -2.82 35.62 -17.51
C LYS A 374 -4.06 36.49 -17.33
N SER A 375 -5.28 35.94 -17.32
CA SER A 375 -6.48 36.72 -17.04
C SER A 375 -6.87 36.66 -15.56
N THR A 376 -7.00 37.83 -14.93
CA THR A 376 -7.51 37.99 -13.56
C THR A 376 -8.83 37.25 -13.31
N ARG A 377 -9.64 37.07 -14.36
CA ARG A 377 -10.91 36.33 -14.30
C ARG A 377 -10.72 34.83 -14.11
N GLN A 378 -9.72 34.22 -14.76
CA GLN A 378 -9.38 32.82 -14.54
C GLN A 378 -8.81 32.60 -13.14
N LEU A 379 -7.94 33.52 -12.68
CA LEU A 379 -7.43 33.48 -11.30
C LEU A 379 -8.55 33.59 -10.27
N LEU A 380 -9.47 34.55 -10.43
CA LEU A 380 -10.64 34.68 -9.57
C LEU A 380 -11.55 33.45 -9.61
N SER A 381 -11.73 32.83 -10.79
CA SER A 381 -12.52 31.60 -10.90
C SER A 381 -11.84 30.40 -10.22
N HIS A 382 -10.50 30.33 -10.31
CA HIS A 382 -9.72 29.28 -9.65
C HIS A 382 -9.74 29.46 -8.13
N ILE A 383 -9.46 30.67 -7.63
CA ILE A 383 -9.61 31.02 -6.20
C ILE A 383 -11.02 30.73 -5.71
N ALA A 384 -12.05 31.16 -6.45
CA ALA A 384 -13.44 30.89 -6.10
C ALA A 384 -13.72 29.38 -6.04
N SER A 385 -13.15 28.57 -6.94
CA SER A 385 -13.28 27.11 -6.92
C SER A 385 -12.62 26.46 -5.71
N LEU A 386 -11.45 26.96 -5.29
CA LEU A 386 -10.73 26.49 -4.10
C LEU A 386 -11.47 26.84 -2.80
N VAL A 387 -12.13 28.00 -2.75
CA VAL A 387 -12.85 28.48 -1.55
C VAL A 387 -14.29 27.95 -1.47
N ARG A 388 -14.89 27.55 -2.60
CA ARG A 388 -16.29 27.10 -2.68
C ARG A 388 -16.69 25.99 -1.69
N PRO A 389 -15.85 24.96 -1.42
CA PRO A 389 -16.17 23.93 -0.43
C PRO A 389 -16.32 24.49 1.00
N TYR A 390 -15.64 25.60 1.31
CA TYR A 390 -15.62 26.23 2.64
C TYR A 390 -16.70 27.28 2.84
N ALA A 391 -17.40 27.70 1.77
CA ALA A 391 -18.45 28.72 1.84
C ALA A 391 -19.83 28.17 2.32
N LYS A 392 -19.92 26.87 2.60
CA LYS A 392 -21.15 26.20 3.07
C LYS A 392 -21.01 25.54 4.45
N ALA A 393 -19.94 25.83 5.18
CA ALA A 393 -19.77 25.41 6.57
C ALA A 393 -20.42 26.40 7.53
#